data_AF-K6UNC3-F1
#
_entry.id   AF-K6UNC3-F1
#
_cell.length_a   1.000
_cell.length_b   1.000
_cell.length_c   1.000
_cell.angle_alpha   90.00
_cell.angle_beta   90.00
_cell.angle_gamma   90.00
#
_symmetry.space_group_name_H-M   'P 1'
#
loop_
_entity.id
_entity.type
_entity.pdbx_description
1 polymer ?
#
loop_
_entity_poly.entity_id
_entity_poly.type
_entity_poly.pdbx_seq_one_letter_code
_entity_poly.pdbx_strand_id
1 'polypeptide(L)'
;MARKRDKELEVWLMNMQNRWMHYRQNEENEYKAEAMKNSSTWDDSQWEQWIKTEGKKGLEADLKKWLNDKETFLDGWISKEWVQWKNERMLQWLSVDWKHKEDETFEHYKSSKFTNVLHIKKKKKYTKWKERTNKEKEEWNNWVKGKENLYVNNKWDKWLKWKKDKRAVYNQKFVSFINKWISNKQWTVWIEDQKGSTFGLYKTVTREKLMNGEYENGMHNKYKLYIPFF
;
A
#
# COMPACT_ATOMS: atom_id res chain seq x y z
N MET A 1 -16.82 -12.52 0.19
CA MET A 1 -15.77 -11.49 -0.11
C MET A 1 -16.31 -10.29 -0.89
N ALA A 2 -17.01 -10.46 -2.02
CA ALA A 2 -17.53 -9.33 -2.81
C ALA A 2 -18.43 -8.37 -2.00
N ARG A 3 -19.39 -8.89 -1.22
CA ARG A 3 -20.26 -8.07 -0.35
C ARG A 3 -19.52 -7.23 0.70
N LYS A 4 -18.36 -7.69 1.19
CA LYS A 4 -17.55 -6.93 2.16
C LYS A 4 -16.87 -5.75 1.47
N ARG A 5 -16.26 -5.99 0.30
CA ARG A 5 -15.64 -4.93 -0.51
C ARG A 5 -16.63 -3.87 -0.98
N ASP A 6 -17.84 -4.28 -1.33
CA ASP A 6 -18.90 -3.35 -1.71
C ASP A 6 -19.27 -2.42 -0.55
N LYS A 7 -19.40 -2.96 0.67
CA LYS A 7 -19.63 -2.15 1.87
C LYS A 7 -18.47 -1.21 2.16
N GLU A 8 -17.22 -1.69 2.05
CA GLU A 8 -16.03 -0.85 2.24
C GLU A 8 -15.98 0.29 1.22
N LEU A 9 -16.35 0.03 -0.04
CA LEU A 9 -16.43 1.04 -1.09
C LEU A 9 -17.52 2.09 -0.78
N GLU A 10 -18.72 1.68 -0.35
CA GLU A 10 -19.79 2.63 -0.01
C GLU A 10 -19.41 3.49 1.20
N VAL A 11 -18.81 2.90 2.24
CA VAL A 11 -18.30 3.65 3.40
C VAL A 11 -17.22 4.64 2.97
N TRP A 12 -16.31 4.22 2.09
CA TRP A 12 -15.28 5.11 1.57
C TRP A 12 -15.87 6.26 0.74
N LEU A 13 -16.83 5.97 -0.14
CA LEU A 13 -17.51 6.99 -0.95
C LEU A 13 -18.19 8.03 -0.06
N MET A 14 -18.90 7.59 0.98
CA MET A 14 -19.54 8.49 1.95
C MET A 14 -18.52 9.38 2.67
N ASN A 15 -17.43 8.79 3.16
CA ASN A 15 -16.37 9.55 3.83
C ASN A 15 -15.68 10.53 2.89
N MET A 16 -15.41 10.12 1.66
CA MET A 16 -14.84 10.99 0.63
C MET A 16 -15.78 12.16 0.34
N GLN A 17 -17.06 11.91 0.08
CA GLN A 17 -18.05 12.97 -0.16
C GLN A 17 -18.10 13.96 1.01
N ASN A 18 -18.15 13.46 2.25
CA ASN A 18 -18.13 14.32 3.44
C ASN A 18 -16.89 15.20 3.53
N ARG A 19 -15.70 14.66 3.20
CA ARG A 19 -14.48 15.46 3.11
C ARG A 19 -14.56 16.53 2.03
N TRP A 20 -15.24 16.27 0.92
CA TRP A 20 -15.43 17.22 -0.17
C TRP A 20 -16.54 18.25 0.07
N MET A 21 -17.31 18.12 1.16
CA MET A 21 -18.27 19.17 1.56
C MET A 21 -17.58 20.38 2.19
N HIS A 22 -16.40 20.20 2.78
CA HIS A 22 -15.68 21.26 3.49
C HIS A 22 -14.27 21.46 2.91
N TYR A 23 -13.80 22.69 3.00
CA TYR A 23 -12.41 23.00 2.68
C TYR A 23 -11.56 22.97 3.96
N ARG A 24 -10.37 22.36 3.87
CA ARG A 24 -9.38 22.35 4.95
C ARG A 24 -8.03 22.74 4.38
N GLN A 25 -7.41 23.78 4.94
CA GLN A 25 -6.22 24.42 4.38
C GLN A 25 -4.97 23.51 4.32
N ASN A 26 -4.95 22.43 5.08
CA ASN A 26 -3.84 21.46 5.14
C ASN A 26 -4.23 20.09 4.55
N GLU A 27 -5.28 20.00 3.74
CA GLU A 27 -5.61 18.74 3.06
C GLU A 27 -4.60 18.44 1.95
N GLU A 28 -4.25 17.15 1.80
CA GLU A 28 -3.33 16.64 0.77
C GLU A 28 -3.89 16.73 -0.68
N ASN A 29 -5.06 17.33 -0.88
CA ASN A 29 -5.69 17.39 -2.19
C ASN A 29 -5.32 18.69 -2.92
N GLU A 30 -4.31 18.59 -3.79
CA GLU A 30 -3.77 19.71 -4.58
C GLU A 30 -4.84 20.45 -5.41
N TYR A 31 -5.83 19.73 -5.94
CA TYR A 31 -6.91 20.31 -6.73
C TYR A 31 -7.78 21.26 -5.91
N LYS A 32 -8.07 20.90 -4.64
CA LYS A 32 -8.82 21.79 -3.73
C LYS A 32 -8.00 23.04 -3.41
N ALA A 33 -6.71 22.86 -3.11
CA ALA A 33 -5.82 23.97 -2.78
C ALA A 33 -5.68 24.95 -3.96
N GLU A 34 -5.56 24.43 -5.19
CA GLU A 34 -5.51 25.25 -6.41
C GLU A 34 -6.81 26.01 -6.65
N ALA A 35 -7.97 25.36 -6.50
CA ALA A 35 -9.27 26.02 -6.62
C ALA A 35 -9.41 27.18 -5.62
N MET A 36 -9.02 26.97 -4.36
CA MET A 36 -9.11 28.02 -3.35
C MET A 36 -8.13 29.17 -3.57
N LYS A 37 -6.98 28.95 -4.23
CA LYS A 37 -6.08 30.04 -4.62
C LYS A 37 -6.70 30.97 -5.66
N ASN A 38 -7.47 30.41 -6.60
CA ASN A 38 -8.10 31.15 -7.69
C ASN A 38 -9.53 31.63 -7.36
N SER A 39 -10.10 31.14 -6.25
CA SER A 39 -11.49 31.36 -5.84
C SER A 39 -11.96 32.83 -5.81
N SER A 40 -11.07 33.78 -5.54
CA SER A 40 -11.41 35.20 -5.39
C SER A 40 -11.82 35.87 -6.70
N THR A 41 -11.45 35.30 -7.85
CA THR A 41 -11.78 35.82 -9.18
C THR A 41 -12.87 35.01 -9.88
N TRP A 42 -13.37 33.96 -9.24
CA TRP A 42 -14.30 33.01 -9.84
C TRP A 42 -15.75 33.41 -9.62
N ASP A 43 -16.54 33.38 -10.69
CA ASP A 43 -17.99 33.37 -10.64
C ASP A 43 -18.56 31.94 -10.49
N ASP A 44 -19.88 31.84 -10.34
CA ASP A 44 -20.58 30.56 -10.19
C ASP A 44 -20.34 29.62 -11.39
N SER A 45 -20.24 30.15 -12.61
CA SER A 45 -20.02 29.34 -13.83
C SER A 45 -18.62 28.73 -13.83
N GLN A 46 -17.61 29.49 -13.40
CA GLN A 46 -16.24 29.01 -13.28
C GLN A 46 -16.12 27.91 -12.22
N TRP A 47 -16.81 28.04 -11.08
CA TRP A 47 -16.91 26.99 -10.07
C TRP A 47 -17.56 25.71 -10.60
N GLU A 48 -18.67 25.84 -11.32
CA GLU A 48 -19.35 24.72 -11.95
C GLU A 48 -18.47 24.01 -12.98
N GLN A 49 -17.77 24.77 -13.82
CA GLN A 49 -16.86 24.22 -14.82
C GLN A 49 -15.72 23.46 -14.14
N TRP A 50 -15.10 24.07 -13.12
CA TRP A 50 -13.98 23.47 -12.39
C TRP A 50 -14.35 22.13 -11.74
N ILE A 51 -15.48 22.05 -11.01
CA ILE A 51 -15.85 20.80 -10.33
C ILE A 51 -16.19 19.69 -11.33
N LYS A 52 -16.72 20.04 -12.52
CA LYS A 52 -16.96 19.11 -13.63
C LYS A 52 -15.68 18.62 -14.30
N THR A 53 -14.58 19.38 -14.22
CA THR A 53 -13.28 19.06 -14.83
C THR A 53 -12.22 18.68 -13.79
N GLU A 54 -11.46 19.65 -13.28
CA GLU A 54 -10.33 19.43 -12.38
C GLU A 54 -10.77 18.88 -11.02
N GLY A 55 -11.90 19.35 -10.48
CA GLY A 55 -12.45 18.80 -9.24
C GLY A 55 -12.83 17.32 -9.40
N LYS A 56 -13.38 16.93 -10.56
CA LYS A 56 -13.63 15.51 -10.88
C LYS A 56 -12.33 14.71 -10.96
N LYS A 57 -11.26 15.25 -11.55
CA LYS A 57 -9.95 14.59 -11.53
C LYS A 57 -9.44 14.41 -10.11
N GLY A 58 -9.67 15.38 -9.22
CA GLY A 58 -9.36 15.25 -7.79
C GLY A 58 -10.13 14.13 -7.10
N LEU A 59 -11.42 13.97 -7.39
CA LEU A 59 -12.23 12.84 -6.89
C LEU A 59 -11.71 11.49 -7.39
N GLU A 60 -11.32 11.43 -8.67
CA GLU A 60 -10.71 10.24 -9.28
C GLU A 60 -9.32 9.92 -8.70
N ALA A 61 -8.53 10.94 -8.38
CA ALA A 61 -7.23 10.80 -7.72
C ALA A 61 -7.39 10.25 -6.29
N ASP A 62 -8.34 10.77 -5.51
CA ASP A 62 -8.68 10.24 -4.17
C ASP A 62 -9.07 8.76 -4.24
N LEU A 63 -9.89 8.37 -5.22
CA LEU A 63 -10.28 6.97 -5.43
C LEU A 63 -9.09 6.10 -5.83
N LYS A 64 -8.24 6.59 -6.73
CA LYS A 64 -7.04 5.88 -7.15
C LYS A 64 -6.10 5.65 -5.96
N LYS A 65 -5.91 6.65 -5.10
CA LYS A 65 -5.13 6.52 -3.86
C LYS A 65 -5.70 5.42 -2.97
N TRP A 66 -7.00 5.46 -2.68
CA TRP A 66 -7.64 4.44 -1.85
C TRP A 66 -7.56 3.03 -2.46
N LEU A 67 -7.75 2.88 -3.77
CA LEU A 67 -7.61 1.59 -4.45
C LEU A 67 -6.18 1.06 -4.35
N ASN A 68 -5.17 1.93 -4.52
CA ASN A 68 -3.78 1.57 -4.36
C ASN A 68 -3.46 1.15 -2.92
N ASP A 69 -3.94 1.87 -1.91
CA ASP A 69 -3.73 1.50 -0.50
C ASP A 69 -4.31 0.10 -0.20
N LYS A 70 -5.47 -0.21 -0.79
CA LYS A 70 -6.10 -1.54 -0.68
C LYS A 70 -5.31 -2.62 -1.42
N GLU A 71 -4.73 -2.30 -2.57
CA GLU A 71 -3.84 -3.19 -3.32
C GLU A 71 -2.56 -3.47 -2.53
N THR A 72 -1.91 -2.45 -1.98
CA THR A 72 -0.72 -2.59 -1.14
C THR A 72 -1.01 -3.39 0.13
N PHE A 73 -2.17 -3.18 0.76
CA PHE A 73 -2.58 -4.00 1.91
C PHE A 73 -2.79 -5.47 1.53
N LEU A 74 -3.45 -5.73 0.39
CA LEU A 74 -3.67 -7.08 -0.10
C LEU A 74 -2.34 -7.76 -0.45
N ASP A 75 -1.45 -7.05 -1.13
CA ASP A 75 -0.11 -7.53 -1.51
C ASP A 75 0.75 -7.85 -0.29
N GLY A 76 0.81 -6.93 0.67
CA GLY A 76 1.56 -7.13 1.91
C GLY A 76 1.00 -8.29 2.74
N TRP A 77 -0.32 -8.41 2.83
CA TRP A 77 -0.95 -9.53 3.53
C TRP A 77 -0.68 -10.87 2.83
N ILE A 78 -0.87 -10.93 1.50
CA ILE A 78 -0.56 -12.13 0.71
C ILE A 78 0.91 -12.51 0.84
N SER A 79 1.82 -11.56 0.67
CA SER A 79 3.27 -11.79 0.74
C SER A 79 3.68 -12.31 2.11
N LYS A 80 3.18 -11.72 3.19
CA LYS A 80 3.50 -12.16 4.56
C LYS A 80 2.99 -13.58 4.83
N GLU A 81 1.72 -13.84 4.57
CA GLU A 81 1.11 -15.16 4.78
C GLU A 81 1.76 -16.23 3.90
N TRP A 82 2.09 -15.88 2.66
CA TRP A 82 2.72 -16.78 1.70
C TRP A 82 4.16 -17.11 2.08
N VAL A 83 4.95 -16.12 2.49
CA VAL A 83 6.32 -16.32 2.99
C VAL A 83 6.29 -17.16 4.26
N GLN A 84 5.40 -16.85 5.21
CA GLN A 84 5.24 -17.62 6.43
C GLN A 84 4.90 -19.09 6.12
N TRP A 85 3.90 -19.33 5.28
CA TRP A 85 3.51 -20.68 4.88
C TRP A 85 4.65 -21.44 4.21
N LYS A 86 5.40 -20.80 3.29
CA LYS A 86 6.58 -21.43 2.66
C LYS A 86 7.65 -21.80 3.69
N ASN A 87 7.92 -20.91 4.64
CA ASN A 87 8.92 -21.13 5.69
C ASN A 87 8.51 -22.28 6.61
N GLU A 88 7.26 -22.31 7.08
CA GLU A 88 6.75 -23.40 7.92
C GLU A 88 6.85 -24.76 7.23
N ARG A 89 6.51 -24.83 5.94
CA ARG A 89 6.60 -26.05 5.14
C ARG A 89 8.04 -26.48 4.87
N MET A 90 8.93 -25.52 4.61
CA MET A 90 10.35 -25.82 4.45
C MET A 90 10.97 -26.32 5.76
N LEU A 91 10.64 -25.71 6.89
CA LEU A 91 11.10 -26.17 8.22
C LEU A 91 10.65 -27.60 8.50
N GLN A 92 9.38 -27.94 8.22
CA GLN A 92 8.87 -29.32 8.35
C GLN A 92 9.64 -30.31 7.47
N TRP A 93 10.04 -29.91 6.27
CA TRP A 93 10.83 -30.74 5.35
C TRP A 93 12.28 -30.92 5.82
N LEU A 94 12.90 -29.86 6.35
CA LEU A 94 14.27 -29.89 6.86
C LEU A 94 14.39 -30.62 8.20
N SER A 95 13.32 -30.65 9.00
CA SER A 95 13.29 -31.37 10.28
C SER A 95 13.18 -32.90 10.14
N VAL A 96 13.19 -33.44 8.92
CA VAL A 96 13.13 -34.88 8.69
C VAL A 96 14.49 -35.50 9.02
N ASP A 97 14.54 -36.37 10.04
CA ASP A 97 15.77 -36.90 10.66
C ASP A 97 16.81 -37.44 9.67
N TRP A 98 16.38 -38.20 8.65
CA TRP A 98 17.31 -38.78 7.68
C TRP A 98 17.94 -37.72 6.77
N LYS A 99 17.21 -36.64 6.47
CA LYS A 99 17.67 -35.52 5.65
C LYS A 99 18.67 -34.67 6.41
N HIS A 100 18.33 -34.34 7.65
CA HIS A 100 19.19 -33.55 8.54
C HIS A 100 20.58 -34.18 8.73
N LYS A 101 20.63 -35.49 9.04
CA LYS A 101 21.88 -36.25 9.22
C LYS A 101 22.71 -36.37 7.94
N GLU A 102 22.04 -36.48 6.79
CA GLU A 102 22.70 -36.61 5.50
C GLU A 102 23.30 -35.28 5.02
N ASP A 103 22.56 -34.17 5.19
CA ASP A 103 23.02 -32.84 4.84
C ASP A 103 24.23 -32.42 5.71
N GLU A 104 24.20 -32.66 7.03
CA GLU A 104 25.33 -32.44 7.94
C GLU A 104 26.60 -33.18 7.46
N THR A 105 26.44 -34.44 7.03
CA THR A 105 27.56 -35.27 6.55
C THR A 105 28.23 -34.72 5.28
N PHE A 106 27.45 -34.19 4.34
CA PHE A 106 27.95 -33.73 3.04
C PHE A 106 28.29 -32.24 2.98
N GLU A 107 27.80 -31.40 3.90
CA GLU A 107 28.26 -30.01 4.05
C GLU A 107 29.73 -29.96 4.49
N HIS A 108 30.12 -30.79 5.46
CA HIS A 108 31.51 -30.92 5.90
C HIS A 108 32.45 -31.51 4.83
N TYR A 109 31.90 -32.21 3.83
CA TYR A 109 32.67 -32.77 2.71
C TYR A 109 33.15 -31.70 1.71
N LYS A 110 32.51 -30.52 1.68
CA LYS A 110 32.78 -29.44 0.71
C LYS A 110 34.09 -28.68 0.99
N SER A 111 34.67 -28.82 2.19
CA SER A 111 35.83 -28.04 2.66
C SER A 111 37.19 -28.76 2.60
N SER A 112 37.25 -30.07 2.30
CA SER A 112 38.51 -30.84 2.37
C SER A 112 39.23 -30.99 1.01
N LYS A 113 40.56 -30.81 0.98
CA LYS A 113 41.43 -31.10 -0.19
C LYS A 113 41.68 -32.60 -0.34
N PHE A 114 41.85 -33.07 -1.57
CA PHE A 114 41.51 -34.44 -1.95
C PHE A 114 42.61 -35.19 -2.74
N THR A 115 43.01 -36.44 -2.36
CA THR A 115 44.15 -37.18 -2.98
C THR A 115 44.07 -38.72 -3.22
N ASN A 116 43.02 -39.50 -2.86
CA ASN A 116 43.06 -41.00 -2.98
C ASN A 116 41.82 -41.74 -3.57
N VAL A 117 41.87 -43.06 -3.83
CA VAL A 117 40.78 -43.88 -4.44
C VAL A 117 39.48 -43.94 -3.61
N LEU A 118 39.58 -43.95 -2.27
CA LEU A 118 38.42 -43.84 -1.37
C LEU A 118 37.58 -42.57 -1.64
N HIS A 119 38.21 -41.54 -2.22
CA HIS A 119 37.55 -40.32 -2.64
C HIS A 119 36.71 -40.46 -3.89
N ILE A 120 37.03 -41.37 -4.80
CA ILE A 120 36.22 -41.59 -6.02
C ILE A 120 34.84 -42.11 -5.61
N LYS A 121 34.79 -43.07 -4.67
CA LYS A 121 33.52 -43.58 -4.11
C LYS A 121 32.75 -42.51 -3.32
N LYS A 122 33.44 -41.69 -2.52
CA LYS A 122 32.82 -40.57 -1.77
C LYS A 122 32.33 -39.45 -2.69
N LYS A 123 33.09 -39.08 -3.73
CA LYS A 123 32.71 -38.12 -4.77
C LYS A 123 31.47 -38.58 -5.52
N LYS A 124 31.36 -39.87 -5.87
CA LYS A 124 30.16 -40.43 -6.50
C LYS A 124 28.92 -40.32 -5.60
N LYS A 125 29.06 -40.56 -4.29
CA LYS A 125 27.96 -40.37 -3.31
C LYS A 125 27.57 -38.89 -3.19
N TYR A 126 28.56 -38.00 -3.10
CA TYR A 126 28.34 -36.56 -3.06
C TYR A 126 27.66 -36.02 -4.33
N THR A 127 28.08 -36.45 -5.52
CA THR A 127 27.42 -36.06 -6.78
C THR A 127 25.97 -36.53 -6.80
N LYS A 128 25.68 -37.77 -6.38
CA LYS A 128 24.31 -38.28 -6.28
C LYS A 128 23.46 -37.50 -5.28
N TRP A 129 24.02 -37.16 -4.11
CA TRP A 129 23.37 -36.30 -3.13
C TRP A 129 23.04 -34.95 -3.75
N LYS A 130 24.01 -34.30 -4.40
CA LYS A 130 23.83 -33.00 -5.06
C LYS A 130 22.77 -33.03 -6.18
N GLU A 131 22.76 -34.07 -7.01
CA GLU A 131 21.76 -34.27 -8.06
C GLU A 131 20.35 -34.42 -7.47
N ARG A 132 20.20 -35.22 -6.41
CA ARG A 132 18.92 -35.37 -5.71
C ARG A 132 18.47 -34.06 -5.07
N THR A 133 19.35 -33.36 -4.37
CA THR A 133 19.03 -32.05 -3.75
C THR A 133 18.59 -31.03 -4.80
N ASN A 134 19.23 -31.02 -5.98
CA ASN A 134 18.80 -30.16 -7.09
C ASN A 134 17.40 -30.54 -7.60
N LYS A 135 17.14 -31.84 -7.79
CA LYS A 135 15.84 -32.34 -8.23
C LYS A 135 14.72 -32.02 -7.22
N GLU A 136 14.98 -32.24 -5.93
CA GLU A 136 14.06 -31.89 -4.85
C GLU A 136 13.75 -30.38 -4.85
N LYS A 137 14.74 -29.53 -5.12
CA LYS A 137 14.56 -28.08 -5.24
C LYS A 137 13.65 -27.73 -6.43
N GLU A 138 13.80 -28.41 -7.57
CA GLU A 138 12.94 -28.22 -8.74
C GLU A 138 11.50 -28.68 -8.46
N GLU A 139 11.32 -29.86 -7.87
CA GLU A 139 10.02 -30.40 -7.48
C GLU A 139 9.31 -29.48 -6.48
N TRP A 140 10.03 -29.00 -5.47
CA TRP A 140 9.55 -27.99 -4.53
C TRP A 140 9.08 -26.72 -5.23
N ASN A 141 9.92 -26.15 -6.11
CA ASN A 141 9.57 -24.93 -6.83
C ASN A 141 8.33 -25.10 -7.72
N ASN A 142 8.20 -26.25 -8.39
CA ASN A 142 7.03 -26.56 -9.21
C ASN A 142 5.76 -26.70 -8.36
N TRP A 143 5.87 -27.38 -7.21
CA TRP A 143 4.76 -27.51 -6.27
C TRP A 143 4.32 -26.16 -5.68
N VAL A 144 5.28 -25.33 -5.24
CA VAL A 144 5.02 -23.98 -4.73
C VAL A 144 4.34 -23.12 -5.78
N LYS A 145 4.83 -23.12 -7.03
CA LYS A 145 4.18 -22.39 -8.15
C LYS A 145 2.74 -22.84 -8.38
N GLY A 146 2.48 -24.15 -8.32
CA GLY A 146 1.12 -24.68 -8.45
C GLY A 146 0.19 -24.16 -7.35
N LYS A 147 0.68 -24.08 -6.10
CA LYS A 147 -0.07 -23.55 -4.96
C LYS A 147 -0.26 -22.02 -5.05
N GLU A 148 0.75 -21.30 -5.50
CA GLU A 148 0.69 -19.85 -5.73
C GLU A 148 -0.41 -19.49 -6.73
N ASN A 149 -0.48 -20.20 -7.85
CA ASN A 149 -1.53 -20.01 -8.85
C ASN A 149 -2.94 -20.22 -8.26
N LEU A 150 -3.12 -21.25 -7.42
CA LEU A 150 -4.43 -21.58 -6.85
C LEU A 150 -4.91 -20.59 -5.78
N TYR A 151 -4.00 -20.15 -4.91
CA TYR A 151 -4.35 -19.41 -3.69
C TYR A 151 -4.04 -17.92 -3.74
N VAL A 152 -3.00 -17.52 -4.49
CA VAL A 152 -2.57 -16.13 -4.62
C VAL A 152 -3.17 -15.51 -5.87
N ASN A 153 -2.93 -16.09 -7.05
CA ASN A 153 -3.36 -15.49 -8.32
C ASN A 153 -4.89 -15.41 -8.43
N ASN A 154 -5.60 -16.45 -8.01
CA ASN A 154 -7.06 -16.43 -7.93
C ASN A 154 -7.63 -15.30 -7.05
N LYS A 155 -6.95 -14.92 -5.96
CA LYS A 155 -7.38 -13.78 -5.12
C LYS A 155 -7.16 -12.45 -5.86
N TRP A 156 -6.03 -12.31 -6.54
CA TRP A 156 -5.71 -11.15 -7.38
C TRP A 156 -6.68 -11.00 -8.56
N ASP A 157 -6.98 -12.08 -9.28
CA ASP A 157 -7.92 -12.07 -10.40
C ASP A 157 -9.32 -11.62 -9.95
N LYS A 158 -9.77 -12.09 -8.78
CA LYS A 158 -11.03 -11.67 -8.17
C LYS A 158 -11.03 -10.19 -7.80
N TRP A 159 -9.89 -9.63 -7.38
CA TRP A 159 -9.74 -8.21 -7.09
C TRP A 159 -9.80 -7.37 -8.38
N LEU A 160 -9.03 -7.74 -9.40
CA LEU A 160 -8.98 -7.05 -10.69
C LEU A 160 -10.35 -7.04 -11.37
N LYS A 161 -11.05 -8.18 -11.36
CA LYS A 161 -12.42 -8.28 -11.87
C LYS A 161 -13.37 -7.34 -11.11
N TRP A 162 -13.33 -7.36 -9.78
CA TRP A 162 -14.16 -6.48 -8.95
C TRP A 162 -13.89 -4.99 -9.24
N LYS A 163 -12.62 -4.58 -9.35
CA LYS A 163 -12.22 -3.20 -9.68
C LYS A 163 -12.80 -2.75 -11.03
N LYS A 164 -12.72 -3.62 -12.04
CA LYS A 164 -13.30 -3.38 -13.38
C LYS A 164 -14.82 -3.26 -13.31
N ASP A 165 -15.49 -4.18 -12.63
CA ASP A 165 -16.95 -4.23 -12.54
C ASP A 165 -17.53 -2.99 -11.83
N LYS A 166 -16.81 -2.43 -10.85
CA LYS A 166 -17.28 -1.26 -10.09
C LYS A 166 -17.02 0.08 -10.77
N ARG A 167 -16.34 0.10 -11.93
CA ARG A 167 -16.00 1.33 -12.65
C ARG A 167 -17.20 2.22 -12.97
N ALA A 168 -18.24 1.62 -13.52
CA ALA A 168 -19.46 2.35 -13.84
C ALA A 168 -20.15 2.90 -12.58
N VAL A 169 -20.12 2.14 -11.48
CA VAL A 169 -20.80 2.50 -10.23
C VAL A 169 -20.20 3.76 -9.60
N TYR A 170 -18.87 3.81 -9.42
CA TYR A 170 -18.28 5.00 -8.82
C TYR A 170 -18.33 6.21 -9.76
N ASN A 171 -18.22 6.02 -11.07
CA ASN A 171 -18.40 7.10 -12.04
C ASN A 171 -19.78 7.76 -11.91
N GLN A 172 -20.83 6.95 -11.82
CA GLN A 172 -22.20 7.45 -11.62
C GLN A 172 -22.35 8.16 -10.27
N LYS A 173 -21.75 7.63 -9.20
CA LYS A 173 -21.74 8.26 -7.86
C LYS A 173 -21.03 9.61 -7.88
N PHE A 174 -19.94 9.76 -8.64
CA PHE A 174 -19.24 11.04 -8.79
C PHE A 174 -20.06 12.06 -9.54
N VAL A 175 -20.69 11.68 -10.67
CA VAL A 175 -21.58 12.58 -11.40
C VAL A 175 -22.73 13.05 -10.51
N SER A 176 -23.35 12.13 -9.77
CA SER A 176 -24.44 12.45 -8.85
C SER A 176 -24.00 13.40 -7.73
N PHE A 177 -22.80 13.17 -7.18
CA PHE A 177 -22.21 14.04 -6.17
C PHE A 177 -21.90 15.43 -6.71
N ILE A 178 -21.25 15.53 -7.87
CA ILE A 178 -20.91 16.81 -8.52
C ILE A 178 -22.18 17.62 -8.79
N ASN A 179 -23.22 17.00 -9.34
CA ASN A 179 -24.49 17.69 -9.60
C ASN A 179 -25.13 18.23 -8.30
N LYS A 180 -25.09 17.44 -7.21
CA LYS A 180 -25.56 17.89 -5.90
C LYS A 180 -24.69 19.00 -5.31
N TRP A 181 -23.38 18.91 -5.47
CA TRP A 181 -22.43 19.92 -5.03
C TRP A 181 -22.68 21.26 -5.75
N ILE A 182 -22.98 21.20 -7.05
CA ILE A 182 -23.36 22.35 -7.87
C ILE A 182 -24.70 22.95 -7.43
N SER A 183 -25.75 22.12 -7.31
CA SER A 183 -27.08 22.62 -6.93
C SER A 183 -27.08 23.35 -5.59
N ASN A 184 -26.20 22.92 -4.68
CA ASN A 184 -26.07 23.49 -3.35
C ASN A 184 -25.10 24.67 -3.28
N LYS A 185 -24.48 25.06 -4.41
CA LYS A 185 -23.42 26.08 -4.47
C LYS A 185 -22.34 25.89 -3.40
N GLN A 186 -21.88 24.65 -3.24
CA GLN A 186 -21.06 24.24 -2.09
C GLN A 186 -19.71 24.99 -1.99
N TRP A 187 -19.25 25.64 -3.07
CA TRP A 187 -18.09 26.55 -3.04
C TRP A 187 -18.26 27.72 -2.06
N THR A 188 -19.48 28.18 -1.81
CA THR A 188 -19.77 29.24 -0.83
C THR A 188 -19.30 28.83 0.58
N VAL A 189 -19.59 27.58 0.98
CA VAL A 189 -19.12 26.98 2.23
C VAL A 189 -17.60 26.88 2.24
N TRP A 190 -16.97 26.48 1.13
CA TRP A 190 -15.51 26.41 1.05
C TRP A 190 -14.83 27.78 1.23
N ILE A 191 -15.41 28.84 0.66
CA ILE A 191 -14.93 30.21 0.83
C ILE A 191 -15.06 30.66 2.29
N GLU A 192 -16.16 30.33 2.95
CA GLU A 192 -16.35 30.59 4.38
C GLU A 192 -15.36 29.82 5.26
N ASP A 193 -15.17 28.53 5.00
CA ASP A 193 -14.19 27.68 5.68
C ASP A 193 -12.77 28.26 5.57
N GLN A 194 -12.38 28.76 4.39
CA GLN A 194 -11.08 29.40 4.17
C GLN A 194 -10.93 30.72 4.96
N LYS A 195 -11.98 31.55 5.01
CA LYS A 195 -11.98 32.77 5.83
C LYS A 195 -11.88 32.45 7.32
N GLY A 196 -12.59 31.42 7.78
CA GLY A 196 -12.51 30.94 9.17
C GLY A 196 -11.13 30.40 9.53
N SER A 197 -10.52 29.61 8.63
CA SER A 197 -9.18 29.04 8.81
C SER A 197 -8.09 30.11 8.86
N THR A 198 -8.13 31.09 7.96
CA THR A 198 -7.16 32.20 7.96
C THR A 198 -7.27 33.02 9.25
N PHE A 199 -8.49 33.33 9.71
CA PHE A 199 -8.69 34.05 10.97
C PHE A 199 -8.20 33.29 12.21
N GLY A 200 -8.36 31.96 12.22
CA GLY A 200 -7.78 31.08 13.24
C GLY A 200 -6.26 31.11 13.26
N LEU A 201 -5.62 31.05 12.08
CA LEU A 201 -4.16 31.14 11.93
C LEU A 201 -3.61 32.50 12.36
N TYR A 202 -4.29 33.61 12.04
CA TYR A 202 -3.89 34.93 12.55
C TYR A 202 -3.94 34.98 14.08
N LYS A 203 -4.96 34.37 14.72
CA LYS A 203 -5.02 34.30 16.18
C LYS A 203 -3.91 33.43 16.78
N THR A 204 -3.58 32.29 16.17
CA THR A 204 -2.51 31.42 16.66
C THR A 204 -1.13 32.04 16.46
N VAL A 205 -0.86 32.65 15.30
CA VAL A 205 0.40 33.36 15.04
C VAL A 205 0.55 34.58 15.95
N THR A 206 -0.52 35.34 16.20
CA THR A 206 -0.47 36.44 17.17
C THR A 206 -0.23 35.92 18.59
N ARG A 207 -0.85 34.80 18.97
CA ARG A 207 -0.62 34.17 20.28
C ARG A 207 0.81 33.62 20.40
N GLU A 208 1.34 32.97 19.38
CA GLU A 208 2.72 32.48 19.35
C GLU A 208 3.73 33.62 19.31
N LYS A 209 3.47 34.73 18.62
CA LYS A 209 4.31 35.94 18.68
C LYS A 209 4.32 36.58 20.08
N LEU A 210 3.19 36.52 20.80
CA LEU A 210 3.11 36.96 22.20
C LEU A 210 3.82 36.01 23.16
N MET A 211 3.82 34.70 22.87
CA MET A 211 4.46 33.67 23.71
C MET A 211 5.96 33.49 23.41
N ASN A 212 6.40 33.73 22.17
CA ASN A 212 7.80 33.61 21.72
C ASN A 212 8.59 34.92 21.87
N GLY A 213 7.97 35.98 22.39
CA GLY A 213 8.69 37.15 22.92
C GLY A 213 9.45 36.84 24.22
N GLU A 214 9.24 35.65 24.78
CA GLU A 214 9.98 35.10 25.91
C GLU A 214 10.47 33.70 25.48
N TYR A 215 11.74 33.36 25.76
CA TYR A 215 12.41 32.08 25.52
C TYR A 215 13.08 31.83 24.15
N GLU A 216 14.24 32.47 23.95
CA GLU A 216 15.38 31.79 23.33
C GLU A 216 16.10 30.93 24.39
N ASN A 217 16.10 29.60 24.23
CA ASN A 217 17.24 28.71 24.50
C ASN A 217 16.86 27.22 24.39
N GLY A 218 17.73 26.43 23.76
CA GLY A 218 17.89 25.02 24.10
C GLY A 218 17.74 24.01 22.96
N MET A 219 18.89 23.63 22.39
CA MET A 219 19.10 22.40 21.61
C MET A 219 18.45 21.14 22.23
N HIS A 220 18.06 20.13 21.44
CA HIS A 220 18.94 18.97 21.16
C HIS A 220 18.34 17.92 20.22
N ASN A 221 19.27 17.33 19.48
CA ASN A 221 19.23 16.29 18.45
C ASN A 221 18.84 14.91 19.01
N LYS A 222 18.35 13.99 18.14
CA LYS A 222 18.69 12.54 18.20
C LYS A 222 18.17 11.74 16.99
N TYR A 223 19.12 11.24 16.21
CA TYR A 223 18.96 10.19 15.20
C TYR A 223 18.76 8.80 15.83
N LYS A 224 18.10 7.89 15.11
CA LYS A 224 18.29 6.43 15.26
C LYS A 224 18.45 5.77 13.88
N LEU A 225 19.57 5.07 13.75
CA LEU A 225 20.03 4.21 12.66
C LEU A 225 19.20 2.91 12.56
N TYR A 226 19.07 2.40 11.34
CA TYR A 226 18.49 1.09 11.01
C TYR A 226 19.60 0.19 10.43
N ILE A 227 19.67 -1.08 10.84
CA ILE A 227 20.58 -2.13 10.32
C ILE A 227 19.70 -3.29 9.81
N PRO A 228 19.89 -3.79 8.57
CA PRO A 228 19.17 -4.95 8.06
C PRO A 228 19.92 -6.27 8.30
N PHE A 229 19.18 -7.36 8.49
CA PHE A 229 19.69 -8.74 8.47
C PHE A 229 19.10 -9.51 7.29
N PHE A 230 20.04 -10.08 6.51
CA PHE A 230 19.97 -11.10 5.44
C PHE A 230 19.25 -10.77 4.13
#